data_AF-A0A2W6TIU7-F1
#
_entry.id   AF-A0A2W6TIU7-F1
#
_cell.length_a   1.000
_cell.length_b   1.000
_cell.length_c   1.000
_cell.angle_alpha   90.00
_cell.angle_beta   90.00
_cell.angle_gamma   90.00
#
_symmetry.space_group_name_H-M   'P 1'
#
loop_
_entity.id
_entity.type
_entity.pdbx_description
1 polymer ?
#
loop_
_entity_poly.entity_id
_entity_poly.type
_entity_poly.pdbx_seq_one_letter_code
_entity_poly.pdbx_strand_id
1 'polypeptide(L)'
;MKKTLFLLFCSIFLSAQNSELFTNDWYISQIVTNGQTVTTPSMANALSPSAFIQNNSNYYFASRYFNTAQTNITFSTSVNNFTKIGGGCTLADYWGVNMTAVQEYDQKNCDFYISYALPGTIYTYQILT
;
A
#
# COMPACT_ATOMS: atom_id res chain seq x y z
N MET A 1 44.20 -18.89 33.56
CA MET A 1 44.10 -18.39 32.17
C MET A 1 42.70 -17.80 31.99
N LYS A 2 42.57 -16.51 31.67
CA LYS A 2 41.25 -15.86 31.51
C LYS A 2 40.74 -16.14 30.09
N LYS A 3 39.50 -16.60 29.97
CA LYS A 3 38.84 -16.85 28.67
C LYS A 3 38.03 -15.62 28.28
N THR A 4 38.27 -15.11 27.08
CA THR A 4 37.53 -13.97 26.53
C THR A 4 36.36 -14.50 25.72
N LEU A 5 35.14 -14.06 26.07
CA LEU A 5 33.92 -14.36 25.32
C LEU A 5 33.61 -13.17 24.40
N PHE A 6 33.61 -13.41 23.10
CA PHE A 6 33.25 -12.41 22.09
C PHE A 6 31.90 -12.81 21.48
N LEU A 7 30.85 -12.11 21.87
CA LEU A 7 29.51 -12.31 21.34
C LEU A 7 29.31 -11.36 20.17
N LEU A 8 29.49 -11.89 18.95
CA LEU A 8 29.22 -11.16 17.72
C LEU A 8 27.72 -11.26 17.42
N PHE A 9 26.93 -10.30 17.92
CA PHE A 9 25.55 -10.12 17.47
C PHE A 9 25.55 -9.40 16.12
N CYS A 10 25.94 -10.11 15.05
CA CYS A 10 25.68 -9.67 13.68
C CYS A 10 24.20 -9.85 13.36
N SER A 11 23.35 -8.98 13.91
CA SER A 11 21.99 -8.79 13.40
C SER A 11 22.04 -7.99 12.10
N ILE A 12 22.58 -8.58 11.03
CA ILE A 12 22.36 -8.11 9.66
C ILE A 12 21.05 -8.74 9.16
N PHE A 13 19.97 -8.52 9.91
CA PHE A 13 18.63 -8.60 9.36
C PHE A 13 18.09 -7.18 9.25
N LEU A 14 18.90 -6.27 8.69
CA LEU A 14 18.36 -5.12 7.99
C LEU A 14 17.79 -5.65 6.71
N SER A 15 16.59 -6.18 6.83
CA SER A 15 15.66 -6.20 5.74
C SER A 15 15.45 -4.78 5.27
N ALA A 16 16.27 -4.36 4.31
CA ALA A 16 16.04 -3.15 3.58
C ALA A 16 14.71 -3.37 2.86
N GLN A 17 13.65 -2.73 3.34
CA GLN A 17 12.46 -2.50 2.52
C GLN A 17 12.93 -2.02 1.14
N ASN A 18 12.28 -2.48 0.07
CA ASN A 18 12.66 -2.06 -1.27
C ASN A 18 12.62 -0.53 -1.32
N SER A 19 13.79 0.11 -1.45
CA SER A 19 13.93 1.57 -1.44
C SER A 19 13.13 2.20 -2.57
N GLU A 20 12.90 1.46 -3.65
CA GLU A 20 12.06 1.89 -4.78
C GLU A 20 10.65 2.28 -4.34
N LEU A 21 10.10 1.65 -3.29
CA LEU A 21 8.76 1.97 -2.77
C LEU A 21 8.64 3.45 -2.39
N PHE A 22 9.72 4.06 -1.89
CA PHE A 22 9.73 5.41 -1.36
C PHE A 22 10.34 6.45 -2.30
N THR A 23 10.89 6.02 -3.45
CA THR A 23 11.55 6.90 -4.41
C THR A 23 10.82 7.00 -5.75
N ASN A 24 9.67 6.32 -5.90
CA ASN A 24 8.90 6.28 -7.14
C ASN A 24 7.46 6.74 -6.93
N ASP A 25 6.89 7.25 -8.01
CA ASP A 25 5.47 7.48 -8.18
C ASP A 25 4.76 6.17 -8.55
N TRP A 26 3.68 5.84 -7.85
CA TRP A 26 2.96 4.59 -8.05
C TRP A 26 1.58 4.80 -8.67
N TYR A 27 1.24 3.95 -9.63
CA TYR A 27 -0.08 3.86 -10.22
C TYR A 27 -0.58 2.43 -10.06
N ILE A 28 -1.66 2.27 -9.31
CA ILE A 28 -2.27 0.96 -9.10
C ILE A 28 -2.93 0.56 -10.42
N SER A 29 -2.56 -0.59 -10.96
CA SER A 29 -3.13 -1.14 -12.19
C SER A 29 -4.35 -2.03 -11.92
N GLN A 30 -4.32 -2.75 -10.81
CA GLN A 30 -5.40 -3.64 -10.38
C GLN A 30 -5.38 -3.85 -8.86
N ILE A 31 -6.55 -4.16 -8.32
CA ILE A 31 -6.73 -4.59 -6.94
C ILE A 31 -7.42 -5.97 -6.97
N VAL A 32 -6.89 -6.92 -6.20
CA VAL A 32 -7.49 -8.25 -6.05
C VAL A 32 -7.82 -8.48 -4.58
N THR A 33 -9.10 -8.62 -4.26
CA THR A 33 -9.57 -8.88 -2.89
C THR A 33 -10.75 -9.85 -2.94
N ASN A 34 -10.86 -10.76 -1.97
CA ASN A 34 -11.98 -11.70 -1.85
C ASN A 34 -12.31 -12.47 -3.17
N GLY A 35 -11.29 -12.79 -3.98
CA GLY A 35 -11.45 -13.47 -5.27
C GLY A 35 -12.00 -12.59 -6.41
N GLN A 36 -12.19 -11.30 -6.17
CA GLN A 36 -12.61 -10.32 -7.17
C GLN A 36 -11.40 -9.51 -7.65
N THR A 37 -11.27 -9.36 -8.97
CA THR A 37 -10.27 -8.50 -9.60
C THR A 37 -10.94 -7.24 -10.10
N VAL A 38 -10.37 -6.08 -9.76
CA VAL A 38 -10.82 -4.77 -10.22
C VAL A 38 -9.65 -4.10 -10.90
N THR A 39 -9.77 -3.84 -12.20
CA THR A 39 -8.76 -3.11 -12.97
C THR A 39 -9.04 -1.62 -12.93
N THR A 40 -7.99 -0.81 -12.84
CA THR A 40 -8.10 0.65 -12.82
C THR A 40 -8.71 1.14 -14.14
N PRO A 41 -9.88 1.83 -14.11
CA PRO A 41 -10.51 2.32 -15.32
C PRO A 41 -9.83 3.60 -15.82
N SER A 42 -10.06 3.93 -17.09
CA SER A 42 -9.65 5.21 -17.64
C SER A 42 -10.50 6.35 -17.08
N MET A 43 -9.88 7.50 -16.79
CA MET A 43 -10.55 8.74 -16.39
C MET A 43 -10.19 9.90 -17.32
N ALA A 44 -11.08 10.90 -17.39
CA ALA A 44 -10.77 12.16 -18.06
C ALA A 44 -9.76 13.02 -17.29
N ASN A 45 -9.69 12.86 -15.96
CA ASN A 45 -8.82 13.67 -15.11
C ASN A 45 -7.47 12.97 -14.94
N ALA A 46 -6.39 13.74 -14.97
CA ALA A 46 -5.06 13.22 -14.65
C ALA A 46 -5.03 12.72 -13.19
N LEU A 47 -4.45 11.54 -13.00
CA LEU A 47 -4.25 10.96 -11.69
C LEU A 47 -3.06 11.57 -10.98
N SER A 48 -3.22 11.84 -9.68
CA SER A 48 -2.07 12.08 -8.81
C SER A 48 -1.40 10.74 -8.49
N PRO A 49 -0.07 10.70 -8.33
CA PRO A 49 0.62 9.45 -8.02
C PRO A 49 0.33 8.98 -6.60
N SER A 50 0.14 7.67 -6.44
CA SER A 50 0.13 7.01 -5.14
C SER A 50 1.55 6.93 -4.60
N ALA A 51 1.70 6.87 -3.27
CA ALA A 51 3.02 6.85 -2.65
C ALA A 51 3.04 5.99 -1.39
N PHE A 52 4.12 5.23 -1.22
CA PHE A 52 4.52 4.77 0.11
C PHE A 52 5.24 5.91 0.82
N ILE A 53 4.86 6.16 2.06
CA ILE A 53 5.35 7.29 2.85
C ILE A 53 5.92 6.73 4.14
N GLN A 54 7.15 7.11 4.46
CA GLN A 54 7.75 6.87 5.77
C GLN A 54 7.68 8.17 6.58
N ASN A 55 7.07 8.12 7.76
CA ASN A 55 7.10 9.20 8.73
C ASN A 55 7.66 8.65 10.06
N ASN A 56 8.94 8.95 10.32
CA ASN A 56 9.72 8.34 11.39
C ASN A 56 9.71 6.80 11.30
N SER A 57 9.19 6.14 12.32
CA SER A 57 9.06 4.68 12.38
C SER A 57 7.76 4.13 11.79
N ASN A 58 6.86 5.01 11.33
CA ASN A 58 5.57 4.62 10.77
C ASN A 58 5.61 4.62 9.24
N TYR A 59 4.94 3.66 8.64
CA TYR A 59 4.77 3.55 7.20
C TYR A 59 3.30 3.69 6.82
N TYR A 60 3.07 4.37 5.71
CA TYR A 60 1.74 4.59 5.16
C TYR A 60 1.76 4.26 3.68
N PHE A 61 0.63 3.77 3.17
CA PHE A 61 0.36 3.81 1.74
C PHE A 61 -0.79 4.77 1.49
N ALA A 62 -0.53 5.78 0.66
CA ALA A 62 -1.52 6.73 0.18
C ALA A 62 -1.84 6.40 -1.29
N SER A 63 -2.97 5.75 -1.51
CA SER A 63 -3.53 5.52 -2.84
C SER A 63 -4.24 6.78 -3.31
N ARG A 64 -3.83 7.31 -4.46
CA ARG A 64 -4.40 8.51 -5.05
C ARG A 64 -5.04 8.13 -6.38
N TYR A 65 -6.35 7.92 -6.35
CA TYR A 65 -7.16 7.77 -7.55
C TYR A 65 -8.02 9.03 -7.73
N PHE A 66 -9.34 8.91 -7.93
CA PHE A 66 -10.23 10.05 -7.81
C PHE A 66 -10.35 10.48 -6.35
N ASN A 67 -10.68 9.56 -5.45
CA ASN A 67 -10.51 9.76 -4.03
C ASN A 67 -9.09 9.37 -3.58
N THR A 68 -8.63 10.03 -2.52
CA THR A 68 -7.38 9.68 -1.84
C THR A 68 -7.71 8.78 -0.65
N ALA A 69 -7.10 7.60 -0.63
CA ALA A 69 -7.23 6.62 0.43
C ALA A 69 -5.87 6.40 1.11
N GLN A 70 -5.83 6.35 2.44
CA GLN A 70 -4.59 6.16 3.18
C GLN A 70 -4.76 5.18 4.33
N THR A 71 -3.79 4.30 4.53
CA THR A 71 -3.73 3.39 5.69
C THR A 71 -2.31 3.30 6.25
N ASN A 72 -2.21 3.04 7.55
CA ASN A 72 -0.95 2.62 8.17
C ASN A 72 -0.65 1.19 7.74
N ILE A 73 0.59 0.94 7.35
CA ILE A 73 1.06 -0.38 6.96
C ILE A 73 2.25 -0.79 7.81
N THR A 74 2.39 -2.09 8.02
CA THR A 74 3.59 -2.70 8.59
C THR A 74 4.14 -3.68 7.57
N PHE A 75 5.28 -3.35 6.98
CA PHE A 75 5.95 -4.20 6.01
C PHE A 75 6.53 -5.44 6.67
N SER A 76 6.53 -6.55 5.92
CA SER A 76 7.41 -7.65 6.24
C SER A 76 8.85 -7.30 5.91
N THR A 77 9.76 -7.92 6.66
CA THR A 77 11.20 -7.82 6.50
C THR A 77 11.72 -8.77 5.42
N SER A 78 11.01 -9.83 5.06
CA SER A 78 11.57 -10.90 4.21
C SER A 78 10.91 -11.05 2.85
N VAL A 79 9.75 -10.44 2.64
CA VAL A 79 8.87 -10.69 1.48
C VAL A 79 8.10 -9.42 1.12
N ASN A 80 7.71 -9.30 -0.16
CA ASN A 80 6.93 -8.18 -0.69
C ASN A 80 5.47 -8.22 -0.21
N ASN A 81 5.27 -8.00 1.09
CA ASN A 81 3.96 -7.91 1.68
C ASN A 81 3.94 -6.95 2.87
N PHE A 82 2.72 -6.59 3.27
CA PHE A 82 2.46 -5.78 4.45
C PHE A 82 1.17 -6.23 5.14
N THR A 83 1.01 -5.82 6.39
CA THR A 83 -0.28 -5.82 7.09
C THR A 83 -0.80 -4.39 7.21
N LYS A 84 -2.12 -4.23 7.38
CA LYS A 84 -2.77 -2.94 7.65
C LYS A 84 -3.79 -3.11 8.77
N ILE A 85 -4.14 -2.03 9.46
CA ILE A 85 -5.10 -2.07 10.58
C ILE A 85 -6.41 -1.34 10.20
N GLY A 86 -6.31 -0.31 9.37
CA GLY A 86 -7.43 0.52 8.94
C GLY A 86 -6.95 1.89 8.46
N GLY A 87 -7.83 2.64 7.81
CA GLY A 87 -7.47 3.84 7.09
C GLY A 87 -8.65 4.78 6.89
N GLY A 88 -8.43 5.80 6.07
CA GLY A 88 -9.45 6.76 5.65
C GLY A 88 -9.46 6.90 4.14
N CYS A 89 -10.58 7.37 3.60
CA CYS A 89 -10.71 7.81 2.22
C CYS A 89 -11.43 9.15 2.17
N THR A 90 -11.10 9.99 1.20
CA THR A 90 -11.97 11.12 0.84
C THR A 90 -13.28 10.58 0.25
N LEU A 91 -14.36 11.36 0.37
CA LEU A 91 -15.71 10.97 -0.10
C LEU A 91 -16.23 12.00 -1.11
N ALA A 92 -15.65 11.99 -2.31
CA ALA A 92 -16.13 12.77 -3.43
C ALA A 92 -16.76 11.86 -4.50
N ASP A 93 -17.77 12.38 -5.20
CA ASP A 93 -18.37 11.70 -6.35
C ASP A 93 -17.75 12.18 -7.65
N TYR A 94 -17.30 11.24 -8.48
CA TYR A 94 -16.81 11.55 -9.81
C TYR A 94 -17.98 11.74 -10.77
N TRP A 95 -18.03 12.85 -11.51
CA TRP A 95 -19.10 13.18 -12.47
C TRP A 95 -18.60 13.31 -13.93
N GLY A 96 -17.53 12.59 -14.28
CA GLY A 96 -16.94 12.65 -15.62
C GLY A 96 -17.28 11.46 -16.53
N VAL A 97 -16.48 11.26 -17.58
CA VAL A 97 -16.66 10.15 -18.52
C VAL A 97 -16.40 8.81 -17.84
N ASN A 98 -17.12 7.75 -18.23
CA ASN A 98 -16.99 6.44 -17.61
C ASN A 98 -17.33 6.42 -16.09
N MET A 99 -18.22 7.33 -15.68
CA MET A 99 -18.62 7.56 -14.29
C MET A 99 -18.84 6.29 -13.48
N THR A 100 -19.67 5.37 -13.98
CA THR A 100 -20.03 4.14 -13.27
C THR A 100 -18.81 3.29 -12.92
N ALA A 101 -17.92 3.05 -13.89
CA ALA A 101 -16.72 2.24 -13.64
C ALA A 101 -15.74 2.94 -12.70
N VAL A 102 -15.60 4.26 -12.84
CA VAL A 102 -14.72 5.06 -11.97
C VAL A 102 -15.19 5.04 -10.53
N GLN A 103 -16.48 5.30 -10.30
CA GLN A 103 -17.07 5.26 -8.96
C GLN A 103 -17.01 3.85 -8.35
N GLU A 104 -17.27 2.80 -9.15
CA GLU A 104 -17.17 1.42 -8.68
C GLU A 104 -15.73 1.06 -8.28
N TYR A 105 -14.74 1.42 -9.10
CA TYR A 105 -13.34 1.21 -8.76
C TYR A 105 -12.93 1.99 -7.52
N ASP A 106 -13.30 3.27 -7.45
CA ASP A 106 -12.90 4.16 -6.38
C ASP A 106 -13.53 3.76 -5.04
N GLN A 107 -14.79 3.30 -5.04
CA GLN A 107 -15.42 2.70 -3.87
C GLN A 107 -14.63 1.47 -3.40
N LYS A 108 -14.31 0.53 -4.30
CA LYS A 108 -13.54 -0.68 -3.92
C LYS A 108 -12.13 -0.35 -3.45
N ASN A 109 -11.51 0.67 -4.05
CA ASN A 109 -10.24 1.22 -3.59
C ASN A 109 -10.39 1.74 -2.16
N CYS A 110 -11.33 2.67 -1.90
CA CYS A 110 -11.60 3.18 -0.56
C CYS A 110 -11.92 2.07 0.45
N ASP A 111 -12.76 1.09 0.07
CA ASP A 111 -13.13 -0.05 0.91
C ASP A 111 -11.90 -0.85 1.34
N PHE A 112 -10.93 -1.05 0.44
CA PHE A 112 -9.68 -1.69 0.78
C PHE A 112 -8.94 -0.94 1.90
N TYR A 113 -8.91 0.40 1.91
CA TYR A 113 -8.17 1.15 2.95
C TYR A 113 -8.97 1.36 4.23
N ILE A 114 -10.26 1.68 4.13
CA ILE A 114 -11.14 1.98 5.27
C ILE A 114 -11.47 0.72 6.05
N SER A 115 -11.71 -0.41 5.37
CA SER A 115 -12.15 -1.63 6.03
C SER A 115 -11.11 -2.10 7.04
N TYR A 116 -11.58 -2.34 8.27
CA TYR A 116 -10.78 -2.98 9.29
C TYR A 116 -10.32 -4.35 8.78
N ALA A 117 -9.01 -4.53 8.67
CA ALA A 117 -8.45 -5.84 8.33
C ALA A 117 -8.35 -6.65 9.61
N LEU A 118 -8.70 -7.94 9.56
CA LEU A 118 -8.46 -8.83 10.68
C LEU A 118 -6.96 -8.80 11.02
N PRO A 119 -6.58 -8.70 12.31
CA PRO A 119 -5.18 -8.69 12.71
C PRO A 119 -4.41 -9.85 12.08
N GLY A 120 -3.28 -9.54 11.43
CA GLY A 120 -2.47 -10.53 10.73
C GLY A 120 -2.88 -10.82 9.29
N THR A 121 -3.89 -10.15 8.72
CA THR A 121 -4.18 -10.24 7.28
C THR A 121 -2.99 -9.73 6.48
N ILE A 122 -2.44 -10.58 5.60
CA ILE A 122 -1.25 -10.29 4.79
C ILE A 122 -1.69 -9.85 3.38
N TYR A 123 -1.16 -8.72 2.93
CA TYR A 123 -1.37 -8.19 1.58
C TYR A 123 -0.05 -8.23 0.82
N THR A 124 -0.01 -9.00 -0.26
CA THR A 124 1.15 -9.08 -1.15
C THR A 124 1.07 -7.99 -2.21
N TYR A 125 2.22 -7.44 -2.59
CA TYR A 125 2.33 -6.52 -3.73
C TYR A 125 3.37 -7.02 -4.73
N GLN A 126 3.23 -6.58 -5.97
CA GLN A 126 4.18 -6.85 -7.04
C GLN A 126 4.54 -5.52 -7.72
N ILE A 127 5.84 -5.29 -7.90
CA ILE A 127 6.34 -4.19 -8.72
C ILE A 127 6.32 -4.69 -10.17
N LEU A 128 5.65 -3.94 -11.04
CA LEU A 128 5.63 -4.19 -12.48
C LEU A 128 6.61 -3.22 -13.13
N THR A 129 7.53 -3.74 -13.95
CA THR A 129 8.53 -2.97 -14.71
C THR A 129 8.18 -2.95 -16.18
#